data_AF-A0A1Y2BBX0-F1
#
_entry.id   AF-A0A1Y2BBX0-F1
#
_cell.length_a   1.000
_cell.length_b   1.000
_cell.length_c   1.000
_cell.angle_alpha   90.00
_cell.angle_beta   90.00
_cell.angle_gamma   90.00
#
_symmetry.space_group_name_H-M   'P 1'
#
loop_
_entity.id
_entity.type
_entity.pdbx_description
1 polymer ?
#
loop_
_entity_poly.entity_id
_entity_poly.type
_entity_poly.pdbx_seq_one_letter_code
_entity_poly.pdbx_strand_id
1 'polypeptide(L)'
;MSLPRIVSDMVVTGIRILGRASAAAGQQAMANLKHKPENNDAPRASSSSSKSEHAITSQLQMTIDEARMILNVKKDDPMEIIQRQYDAIFTANGPPPEPAPSANSPQPGKRPSRAPAHSHYLQSKVYRALERIRAERAEEPTPPAGEVRDAAGQGTDAAPTVTTAAPPPPPPPGTGSTGQGGGTSS
;
A
#
# COMPACT_ATOMS: atom_id res chain seq x y z
N MET A 1 56.38 3.42 -14.58
CA MET A 1 54.94 3.74 -14.78
C MET A 1 54.62 4.93 -13.90
N SER A 2 54.20 6.07 -14.46
CA SER A 2 53.94 7.28 -13.66
C SER A 2 52.55 7.22 -13.02
N LEU A 3 52.49 7.46 -11.70
CA LEU A 3 51.26 7.46 -10.89
C LEU A 3 50.10 8.28 -11.51
N PRO A 4 50.33 9.47 -12.11
CA PRO A 4 49.26 10.28 -12.70
C PRO A 4 48.55 9.60 -13.89
N ARG A 5 49.28 8.81 -14.70
CA ARG A 5 48.67 8.08 -15.83
C ARG A 5 47.76 6.95 -15.33
N ILE A 6 48.20 6.21 -14.31
CA ILE A 6 47.41 5.11 -13.73
C ILE A 6 46.11 5.62 -13.12
N VAL A 7 46.16 6.73 -12.36
CA VAL A 7 44.95 7.34 -11.78
C VAL A 7 43.99 7.81 -12.87
N SER A 8 44.50 8.43 -13.92
CA SER A 8 43.68 8.91 -15.04
C SER A 8 42.99 7.74 -15.77
N ASP A 9 43.71 6.64 -16.00
CA ASP A 9 43.15 5.46 -16.66
C ASP A 9 42.06 4.78 -15.81
N MET A 10 42.21 4.74 -14.48
CA MET A 10 41.18 4.22 -13.57
C MET A 10 39.91 5.08 -13.55
N VAL A 11 40.06 6.41 -13.56
CA VAL A 11 38.92 7.33 -13.59
C VAL A 11 38.16 7.23 -14.91
N VAL A 12 38.88 7.25 -16.05
CA VAL A 12 38.27 7.13 -17.38
C VAL A 12 37.58 5.78 -17.57
N THR A 13 38.19 4.71 -17.06
CA THR A 13 37.60 3.36 -17.12
C THR A 13 36.37 3.25 -16.22
N GLY A 14 36.41 3.83 -15.01
CA GLY A 14 35.28 3.87 -14.08
C GLY A 14 34.07 4.61 -14.66
N ILE A 15 34.28 5.79 -15.27
CA ILE A 15 33.20 6.57 -15.88
C ILE A 15 32.56 5.83 -17.06
N ARG A 16 33.34 5.13 -17.89
CA ARG A 16 32.80 4.36 -19.03
C ARG A 16 31.95 3.16 -18.58
N ILE A 17 32.36 2.46 -17.53
CA ILE A 17 31.61 1.32 -16.99
C ILE A 17 30.31 1.79 -16.34
N LEU A 18 30.38 2.86 -15.52
CA LEU A 18 29.20 3.42 -14.86
C LEU A 18 28.22 4.03 -15.87
N GLY A 19 28.71 4.73 -16.90
CA GLY A 19 27.87 5.30 -17.96
C GLY A 19 27.15 4.24 -18.79
N ARG A 20 27.83 3.16 -19.18
CA ARG A 20 27.21 2.10 -20.01
C ARG A 20 26.17 1.29 -19.23
N ALA A 21 26.41 1.02 -17.95
CA ALA A 21 25.45 0.33 -17.09
C ALA A 21 24.20 1.19 -16.80
N SER A 22 24.40 2.49 -16.52
CA SER A 22 23.29 3.41 -16.24
C SER A 22 22.42 3.66 -17.47
N ALA A 23 23.00 3.72 -18.67
CA ALA A 23 22.25 3.86 -19.92
C ALA A 23 21.35 2.65 -20.21
N ALA A 24 21.84 1.42 -19.99
CA ALA A 24 21.03 0.21 -20.20
C ALA A 24 19.86 0.11 -19.21
N ALA A 25 20.09 0.46 -17.94
CA ALA A 25 19.03 0.53 -16.93
C ALA A 25 18.02 1.66 -17.22
N GLY A 26 18.50 2.83 -17.67
CA GLY A 26 17.66 3.95 -18.07
C GLY A 26 16.80 3.65 -19.31
N GLN A 27 17.31 2.87 -20.27
CA GLN A 27 16.55 2.43 -21.43
C GLN A 27 15.39 1.50 -21.04
N GLN A 28 15.54 0.64 -20.04
CA GLN A 28 14.45 -0.20 -19.54
C GLN A 28 13.35 0.63 -18.85
N ALA A 29 13.72 1.68 -18.11
CA ALA A 29 12.75 2.63 -17.57
C ALA A 29 12.02 3.41 -18.68
N MET A 30 12.73 3.85 -19.73
CA MET A 30 12.14 4.57 -20.85
C MET A 30 11.28 3.71 -21.77
N ALA A 31 11.62 2.44 -22.00
CA ALA A 31 10.81 1.53 -22.80
C ALA A 31 9.46 1.25 -22.12
N ASN A 32 9.45 1.11 -20.79
CA ASN A 32 8.22 0.98 -20.01
C ASN A 32 7.38 2.28 -19.99
N LEU A 33 8.00 3.46 -20.18
CA LEU A 33 7.29 4.74 -20.34
C LEU A 33 6.72 4.92 -21.74
N LYS A 34 7.44 4.52 -22.80
CA LYS A 34 6.95 4.60 -24.20
C LYS A 34 5.76 3.67 -24.48
N HIS A 35 5.65 2.56 -23.76
CA HIS A 35 4.53 1.64 -23.85
C HIS A 35 3.42 1.91 -22.80
N LYS A 36 3.50 3.02 -22.05
CA LYS A 36 2.48 3.39 -21.08
C LYS A 36 1.47 4.33 -21.74
N PRO A 37 0.17 3.97 -21.84
CA PRO A 37 -0.85 4.88 -22.31
C PRO A 37 -0.93 6.07 -21.35
N GLU A 38 -1.32 7.21 -21.91
CA GLU A 38 -1.44 8.53 -21.29
C GLU A 38 -2.40 8.56 -20.09
N ASN A 39 -1.94 8.01 -18.96
CA ASN A 39 -2.38 8.31 -17.60
C ASN A 39 -1.62 7.39 -16.62
N ASN A 40 -1.30 7.92 -15.45
CA ASN A 40 -0.66 7.29 -14.29
C ASN A 40 0.85 7.54 -14.13
N ASP A 41 1.10 8.59 -13.37
CA ASP A 41 2.13 8.69 -12.34
C ASP A 41 2.65 7.32 -11.87
N ALA A 42 3.96 7.14 -11.89
CA ALA A 42 4.62 6.09 -11.12
C ALA A 42 4.97 6.68 -9.73
N PRO A 43 4.85 5.89 -8.64
CA PRO A 43 5.72 4.74 -8.48
C PRO A 43 4.98 3.40 -8.58
N ARG A 44 5.74 2.41 -9.04
CA ARG A 44 5.35 1.01 -9.22
C ARG A 44 4.90 0.40 -7.89
N ALA A 45 3.60 0.20 -7.73
CA ALA A 45 3.01 -0.77 -6.81
C ALA A 45 2.05 -1.66 -7.62
N SER A 46 2.42 -2.93 -7.74
CA SER A 46 1.51 -3.96 -8.22
C SER A 46 0.45 -4.16 -7.14
N SER A 47 -0.78 -3.74 -7.41
CA SER A 47 -1.97 -4.48 -7.00
C SER A 47 -3.18 -3.91 -7.74
N SER A 48 -4.18 -4.75 -7.93
CA SER A 48 -5.53 -4.37 -8.30
C SER A 48 -6.16 -3.53 -7.18
N SER A 49 -5.69 -2.29 -6.99
CA SER A 49 -6.22 -1.39 -5.97
C SER A 49 -7.65 -0.99 -6.34
N SER A 50 -8.59 -1.33 -5.47
CA SER A 50 -10.00 -1.06 -5.67
C SER A 50 -10.26 0.45 -5.78
N LYS A 51 -11.37 0.84 -6.43
CA LYS A 51 -11.76 2.26 -6.51
C LYS A 51 -11.86 2.91 -5.12
N SER A 52 -12.18 2.14 -4.07
CA SER A 52 -12.28 2.60 -2.70
C SER A 52 -10.92 2.93 -2.07
N GLU A 53 -9.90 2.10 -2.28
CA GLU A 53 -8.55 2.37 -1.78
C GLU A 53 -7.95 3.64 -2.38
N HIS A 54 -8.21 3.90 -3.67
CA HIS A 54 -7.78 5.14 -4.32
C HIS A 54 -8.50 6.37 -3.76
N ALA A 55 -9.78 6.26 -3.40
CA ALA A 55 -10.54 7.33 -2.78
C ALA A 55 -10.00 7.66 -1.37
N ILE A 56 -9.79 6.63 -0.54
CA ILE A 56 -9.24 6.80 0.81
C ILE A 56 -7.83 7.39 0.76
N THR A 57 -6.99 6.89 -0.15
CA THR A 57 -5.62 7.38 -0.30
C THR A 57 -5.61 8.85 -0.76
N SER A 58 -6.54 9.26 -1.62
CA SER A 58 -6.69 10.66 -2.04
C SER A 58 -7.17 11.57 -0.90
N GLN A 59 -8.07 11.07 -0.05
CA GLN A 59 -8.60 11.82 1.11
C GLN A 59 -7.56 12.00 2.21
N LEU A 60 -6.85 10.92 2.57
CA LEU A 60 -5.90 10.93 3.69
C LEU A 60 -4.47 11.31 3.26
N GLN A 61 -4.19 11.28 1.95
CA GLN A 61 -2.89 11.49 1.34
C GLN A 61 -1.81 10.59 1.93
N MET A 62 -2.15 9.31 2.12
CA MET A 62 -1.28 8.32 2.76
C MET A 62 -1.69 6.92 2.32
N THR A 63 -0.69 6.11 1.96
CA THR A 63 -0.91 4.72 1.53
C THR A 63 -1.07 3.80 2.74
N ILE A 64 -1.63 2.61 2.53
CA ILE A 64 -1.77 1.64 3.62
C ILE A 64 -0.40 1.14 4.12
N ASP A 65 0.57 0.99 3.22
CA ASP A 65 1.92 0.58 3.58
C ASP A 65 2.65 1.67 4.39
N GLU A 66 2.44 2.95 4.04
CA GLU A 66 2.96 4.09 4.81
C GLU A 66 2.35 4.10 6.22
N ALA A 67 1.04 3.86 6.35
CA ALA A 67 0.36 3.81 7.65
C ALA A 67 0.93 2.70 8.55
N ARG A 68 1.17 1.51 7.99
CA ARG A 68 1.79 0.39 8.70
C ARG A 68 3.22 0.70 9.14
N MET A 69 3.99 1.38 8.28
CA MET A 69 5.36 1.79 8.59
C MET A 69 5.40 2.87 9.69
N ILE A 70 4.51 3.86 9.65
CA ILE A 70 4.42 4.93 10.66
C ILE A 70 4.12 4.34 12.04
N LEU A 71 3.18 3.38 12.11
CA LEU A 71 2.86 2.71 13.36
C LEU A 71 3.80 1.56 13.68
N ASN A 72 4.71 1.14 12.79
CA ASN A 72 5.57 -0.04 12.98
C ASN A 72 4.75 -1.31 13.30
N VAL A 73 3.69 -1.55 12.53
CA VAL A 73 2.79 -2.70 12.66
C VAL A 73 2.80 -3.56 11.41
N LYS A 74 2.48 -4.84 11.56
CA LYS A 74 2.33 -5.81 10.47
C LYS A 74 0.89 -5.85 9.98
N LYS A 75 0.67 -6.46 8.80
CA LYS A 75 -0.66 -6.59 8.18
C LYS A 75 -1.64 -7.36 9.07
N ASP A 76 -1.16 -8.39 9.76
CA ASP A 76 -1.99 -9.31 10.55
C ASP A 76 -2.14 -8.89 12.02
N ASP A 77 -1.53 -7.77 12.43
CA ASP A 77 -1.58 -7.34 13.83
C ASP A 77 -3.01 -6.95 14.23
N PRO A 78 -3.54 -7.46 15.35
CA PRO A 78 -4.88 -7.14 15.81
C PRO A 78 -5.02 -5.65 16.17
N MET A 79 -6.25 -5.12 16.10
CA MET A 79 -6.53 -3.69 16.27
C MET A 79 -6.07 -3.16 17.63
N GLU A 80 -6.07 -4.01 18.65
CA GLU A 80 -5.61 -3.69 20.00
C GLU A 80 -4.11 -3.36 20.03
N ILE A 81 -3.29 -4.07 19.26
CA ILE A 81 -1.85 -3.80 19.15
C ILE A 81 -1.62 -2.49 18.40
N ILE A 82 -2.36 -2.28 17.32
CA ILE A 82 -2.31 -1.04 16.52
C ILE A 82 -2.65 0.17 17.40
N GLN A 83 -3.70 0.07 18.23
CA GLN A 83 -4.12 1.14 19.13
C GLN A 83 -3.06 1.44 20.20
N ARG A 84 -2.49 0.42 20.84
CA ARG A 84 -1.41 0.61 21.83
C ARG A 84 -0.20 1.31 21.24
N GLN A 85 0.15 0.93 20.02
CA GLN A 85 1.31 1.47 19.33
C GLN A 85 1.06 2.91 18.86
N TYR A 86 -0.17 3.21 18.42
CA TYR A 86 -0.62 4.58 18.22
C TYR A 86 -0.49 5.41 19.51
N ASP A 87 -1.03 4.95 20.63
CA ASP A 87 -0.99 5.69 21.90
C ASP A 87 0.46 5.96 22.35
N ALA A 88 1.34 4.96 22.19
CA ALA A 88 2.76 5.07 22.51
C ALA A 88 3.48 6.13 21.65
N ILE A 89 3.32 6.06 20.33
CA ILE A 89 3.96 7.01 19.41
C ILE A 89 3.35 8.40 19.55
N PHE A 90 2.03 8.50 19.73
CA PHE A 90 1.32 9.77 19.87
C PHE A 90 1.74 10.50 21.15
N THR A 91 1.84 9.78 22.27
CA THR A 91 2.30 10.33 23.56
C THR A 91 3.77 10.73 23.51
N ALA A 92 4.63 9.89 22.93
CA ALA A 92 6.06 10.18 22.81
C ALA A 92 6.37 11.43 21.96
N ASN A 93 5.49 11.73 20.99
CA ASN A 93 5.58 12.93 20.14
C ASN A 93 4.61 14.04 20.58
N GLY A 94 4.02 13.90 21.77
CA GLY A 94 3.11 14.83 22.41
C GLY A 94 3.74 16.20 22.72
N PRO A 95 2.94 17.25 22.99
CA PRO A 95 3.45 18.44 23.64
C PRO A 95 4.19 18.08 24.94
N PRO A 96 5.36 18.69 25.25
CA PRO A 96 6.04 18.45 26.50
C PRO A 96 5.08 18.70 27.67
N PRO A 97 5.12 17.87 28.72
CA PRO A 97 4.39 18.19 29.93
C PRO A 97 4.82 19.58 30.40
N GLU A 98 3.85 20.44 30.69
CA GLU A 98 4.13 21.79 31.18
C GLU A 98 5.10 21.69 32.36
N PRO A 99 6.19 22.48 32.37
CA PRO A 99 7.09 22.45 33.49
C PRO A 99 6.29 22.88 34.73
N ALA A 100 6.20 22.00 35.73
CA ALA A 100 5.80 22.41 37.07
C ALA A 100 6.60 23.66 37.45
N PRO A 101 6.04 24.63 38.21
CA PRO A 101 6.73 25.86 38.57
C PRO A 101 8.04 25.51 39.28
N SER A 102 9.15 25.53 38.54
CA SER A 102 10.45 25.14 39.04
C SER A 102 10.95 26.24 39.95
N ALA A 103 10.84 26.02 41.26
CA ALA A 103 11.48 26.81 42.31
C ALA A 103 13.02 26.64 42.33
N ASN A 104 13.64 26.37 41.20
CA ASN A 104 15.08 26.28 41.04
C ASN A 104 15.52 27.12 39.85
N SER A 105 16.20 28.21 40.19
CA SER A 105 16.90 29.13 39.31
C SER A 105 17.97 28.41 38.47
N PRO A 106 18.29 28.91 37.27
CA PRO A 106 19.24 28.26 36.37
C PRO A 106 20.65 28.18 36.98
N GLN A 107 21.14 26.96 37.20
CA GLN A 107 22.56 26.73 37.51
C GLN A 107 23.42 27.01 36.26
N PRO A 108 24.45 27.86 36.37
CA PRO A 108 25.36 28.12 35.26
C PRO A 108 26.23 26.88 35.01
N GLY A 109 26.12 26.26 33.83
CA GLY A 109 27.04 25.21 33.37
C GLY A 109 26.40 23.92 32.83
N LYS A 110 25.09 23.69 33.00
CA LYS A 110 24.40 22.58 32.33
C LYS A 110 23.82 23.03 31.00
N ARG A 111 24.27 22.42 29.90
CA ARG A 111 23.63 22.58 28.58
C ARG A 111 22.15 22.20 28.73
N PRO A 112 21.20 23.02 28.27
CA PRO A 112 19.80 22.64 28.31
C PRO A 112 19.65 21.34 27.50
N SER A 113 19.19 20.27 28.15
CA SER A 113 18.69 19.11 27.41
C SER A 113 17.57 19.63 26.53
N ARG A 114 17.77 19.60 25.22
CA ARG A 114 16.77 20.07 24.24
C ARG A 114 15.45 19.37 24.60
N ALA A 115 14.48 20.15 25.11
CA ALA A 115 13.15 19.62 25.39
C ALA A 115 12.65 18.93 24.11
N PRO A 116 12.00 17.76 24.22
CA PRO A 116 11.48 17.07 23.05
C PRO A 116 10.57 18.05 22.30
N ALA A 117 10.98 18.42 21.09
CA ALA A 117 10.21 19.36 20.28
C ALA A 117 8.96 18.62 19.81
N HIS A 118 7.79 19.05 20.29
CA HIS A 118 6.52 18.54 19.79
C HIS A 118 6.38 18.88 18.31
N SER A 119 5.78 17.99 17.53
CA SER A 119 5.46 18.29 16.14
C SER A 119 4.02 17.94 15.86
N HIS A 120 3.21 18.97 15.66
CA HIS A 120 1.81 18.83 15.24
C HIS A 120 1.71 18.06 13.91
N TYR A 121 2.70 18.23 13.03
CA TYR A 121 2.77 17.48 11.78
C TYR A 121 2.93 15.98 12.02
N LEU A 122 3.84 15.58 12.92
CA LEU A 122 4.04 14.18 13.26
C LEU A 122 2.79 13.58 13.92
N GLN A 123 2.15 14.32 14.83
CA GLN A 123 0.88 13.90 15.43
C GLN A 123 -0.22 13.73 14.38
N SER A 124 -0.34 14.68 13.44
CA SER A 124 -1.30 14.61 12.34
C SER A 124 -1.04 13.39 11.44
N LYS A 125 0.24 13.05 11.18
CA LYS A 125 0.63 11.86 10.40
C LYS A 125 0.29 10.56 11.14
N VAL A 126 0.58 10.47 12.43
CA VAL A 126 0.27 9.30 13.26
C VAL A 126 -1.25 9.10 13.39
N TYR A 127 -2.01 10.18 13.53
CA TYR A 127 -3.47 10.12 13.52
C TYR A 127 -4.02 9.64 12.18
N ARG A 128 -3.54 10.19 11.06
CA ARG A 128 -3.92 9.72 9.72
C ARG A 128 -3.57 8.24 9.53
N ALA A 129 -2.40 7.79 10.00
CA ALA A 129 -1.97 6.39 9.98
C ALA A 129 -3.03 5.46 10.57
N LEU A 130 -3.52 5.79 11.76
CA LEU A 130 -4.57 5.02 12.44
C LEU A 130 -5.87 4.98 11.64
N GLU A 131 -6.33 6.14 11.15
CA GLU A 131 -7.58 6.24 10.40
C GLU A 131 -7.52 5.45 9.08
N ARG A 132 -6.36 5.38 8.41
CA ARG A 132 -6.19 4.58 7.17
C ARG A 132 -6.33 3.08 7.41
N ILE A 133 -5.77 2.59 8.51
CA ILE A 133 -5.83 1.16 8.88
C ILE A 133 -7.23 0.79 9.35
N ARG A 134 -7.90 1.69 10.07
CA ARG A 134 -9.33 1.53 10.43
C ARG A 134 -10.22 1.49 9.20
N ALA A 135 -9.99 2.38 8.22
CA ALA A 135 -10.72 2.39 6.96
C ALA A 135 -10.50 1.09 6.14
N GLU A 136 -9.28 0.57 6.07
CA GLU A 136 -9.00 -0.72 5.40
C GLU A 136 -9.79 -1.87 6.04
N ARG A 137 -9.78 -1.98 7.37
CA ARG A 137 -10.52 -3.05 8.06
C ARG A 137 -12.03 -2.90 8.04
N ALA A 138 -12.54 -1.67 7.91
CA ALA A 138 -13.96 -1.44 7.73
C ALA A 138 -14.43 -1.79 6.31
N GLU A 139 -13.54 -1.69 5.32
CA GLU A 139 -13.82 -2.04 3.93
C GLU A 139 -13.51 -3.50 3.57
N GLU A 140 -12.67 -4.21 4.33
CA GLU A 140 -12.54 -5.67 4.21
C GLU A 140 -13.89 -6.31 4.54
N PRO A 141 -14.65 -6.82 3.55
CA PRO A 141 -15.79 -7.64 3.86
C PRO A 141 -15.22 -8.91 4.48
N THR A 142 -15.58 -9.18 5.74
CA THR A 142 -15.39 -10.50 6.34
C THR A 142 -15.77 -11.55 5.29
N PRO A 143 -14.88 -12.48 4.89
CA PRO A 143 -15.32 -13.61 4.08
C PRO A 143 -16.48 -14.27 4.82
N PRO A 144 -17.58 -14.65 4.14
CA PRO A 144 -18.67 -15.33 4.81
C PRO A 144 -18.07 -16.55 5.51
N ALA A 145 -18.07 -16.52 6.83
CA ALA A 145 -17.70 -17.64 7.65
C ALA A 145 -18.49 -18.82 7.11
N GLY A 146 -17.75 -19.83 6.64
CA GLY A 146 -18.31 -21.01 6.01
C GLY A 146 -19.48 -21.52 6.84
N GLU A 147 -20.59 -21.71 6.14
CA GLU A 147 -21.80 -22.32 6.65
C GLU A 147 -21.44 -23.73 7.14
N VAL A 148 -21.11 -23.84 8.44
CA VAL A 148 -20.95 -25.11 9.12
C VAL A 148 -22.36 -25.66 9.30
N ARG A 149 -22.83 -26.35 8.27
CA ARG A 149 -23.95 -27.27 8.37
C ARG A 149 -23.45 -28.49 9.14
N ASP A 150 -23.77 -28.54 10.43
CA ASP A 150 -23.85 -29.82 11.13
C ASP A 150 -25.18 -29.92 11.88
N ALA A 151 -25.81 -31.07 11.65
CA ALA A 151 -27.19 -31.41 11.93
C ALA A 151 -27.45 -31.78 13.40
N ALA A 152 -28.64 -31.43 13.92
CA ALA A 152 -29.48 -32.31 14.77
C ALA A 152 -30.82 -31.65 15.18
N GLY A 153 -31.93 -32.39 14.98
CA GLY A 153 -33.26 -32.17 15.60
C GLY A 153 -34.29 -31.48 14.69
N GLN A 154 -35.08 -32.13 13.82
CA GLN A 154 -36.13 -33.17 13.97
C GLN A 154 -37.55 -32.62 14.30
N GLY A 155 -38.49 -32.88 13.39
CA GLY A 155 -39.96 -32.66 13.47
C GLY A 155 -40.41 -31.30 12.91
N THR A 156 -41.37 -31.14 11.98
CA THR A 156 -42.56 -31.93 11.65
C THR A 156 -43.10 -31.54 10.25
N ASP A 157 -43.73 -32.52 9.60
CA ASP A 157 -44.78 -32.46 8.55
C ASP A 157 -44.93 -31.21 7.64
N ALA A 158 -44.76 -31.44 6.34
CA ALA A 158 -45.76 -31.23 5.28
C ALA A 158 -45.08 -30.99 3.90
N ALA A 159 -45.15 -31.98 3.01
CA ALA A 159 -45.15 -31.75 1.57
C ALA A 159 -46.62 -31.52 1.13
N PRO A 160 -46.95 -31.05 -0.11
CA PRO A 160 -46.06 -30.80 -1.25
C PRO A 160 -46.35 -29.48 -2.00
N THR A 161 -45.37 -28.90 -2.70
CA THR A 161 -45.57 -28.50 -4.11
C THR A 161 -44.26 -28.19 -4.82
N VAL A 162 -44.25 -28.63 -6.07
CA VAL A 162 -43.20 -28.59 -7.09
C VAL A 162 -42.96 -27.15 -7.52
N THR A 163 -41.71 -26.69 -7.56
CA THR A 163 -41.24 -25.69 -8.56
C THR A 163 -39.73 -25.81 -8.70
N THR A 164 -39.36 -26.42 -9.82
CA THR A 164 -38.04 -26.42 -10.44
C THR A 164 -37.64 -24.98 -10.81
N ALA A 165 -36.47 -24.51 -10.36
CA ALA A 165 -35.80 -23.36 -10.96
C ALA A 165 -34.29 -23.59 -10.93
N ALA A 166 -33.78 -24.12 -12.03
CA ALA A 166 -32.36 -24.29 -12.31
C ALA A 166 -31.67 -22.93 -12.55
N PRO A 167 -30.37 -22.79 -12.24
CA PRO A 167 -29.60 -21.58 -12.53
C PRO A 167 -29.44 -21.36 -14.06
N PRO A 168 -29.33 -20.10 -14.54
CA PRO A 168 -29.25 -19.79 -15.96
C PRO A 168 -27.95 -20.31 -16.60
N PRO A 169 -27.98 -20.75 -17.88
CA PRO A 169 -26.79 -21.22 -18.58
C PRO A 169 -25.83 -20.08 -18.95
N PRO A 170 -24.52 -20.36 -19.09
CA PRO A 170 -23.52 -19.39 -19.53
C PRO A 170 -23.73 -18.96 -20.99
N PRO A 171 -23.31 -17.74 -21.38
CA PRO A 171 -23.46 -17.23 -22.74
C PRO A 171 -22.62 -18.02 -23.77
N PRO A 172 -23.09 -18.16 -25.02
CA PRO A 172 -22.38 -18.88 -26.06
C PRO A 172 -21.10 -18.14 -26.50
N PRO A 173 -20.02 -18.87 -26.84
CA PRO A 173 -18.83 -18.26 -27.44
C PRO A 173 -19.18 -17.67 -28.81
N GLY A 174 -18.84 -16.40 -29.00
CA GLY A 174 -19.03 -15.68 -30.25
C GLY A 174 -18.31 -16.38 -31.40
N THR A 175 -19.07 -16.94 -32.33
CA THR A 175 -18.54 -17.41 -33.61
C THR A 175 -18.20 -16.20 -34.47
N GLY A 176 -16.91 -15.91 -34.60
CA GLY A 176 -16.37 -14.95 -35.53
C GLY A 176 -16.82 -15.27 -36.95
N SER A 177 -17.59 -14.35 -37.52
CA SER A 177 -17.85 -14.22 -38.94
C SER A 177 -16.52 -13.90 -39.65
N THR A 178 -16.02 -14.79 -40.49
CA THR A 178 -15.05 -14.43 -41.54
C THR A 178 -15.32 -15.28 -42.77
N GLY A 179 -16.04 -14.68 -43.70
CA GLY A 179 -15.53 -14.47 -45.06
C GLY A 179 -15.21 -15.71 -45.87
N GLN A 180 -16.27 -16.24 -46.47
CA GLN A 180 -16.28 -17.05 -47.69
C GLN A 180 -15.51 -16.36 -48.83
N GLY A 181 -14.66 -17.12 -49.53
CA GLY A 181 -13.92 -16.66 -50.71
C GLY A 181 -13.20 -17.80 -51.41
N GLY A 182 -13.96 -18.80 -51.88
CA GLY A 182 -13.49 -19.81 -52.84
C GLY A 182 -13.72 -19.34 -54.27
N GLY A 183 -12.74 -19.58 -55.15
CA GLY A 183 -12.75 -19.14 -56.56
C GLY A 183 -13.47 -20.06 -57.54
N THR A 184 -13.57 -19.61 -58.80
CA THR A 184 -13.70 -20.37 -60.07
C THR A 184 -13.43 -19.36 -61.21
N SER A 185 -12.46 -19.58 -62.09
CA SER A 185 -12.60 -20.24 -63.40
C SER A 185 -13.54 -19.52 -64.38
N SER A 186 -12.97 -18.75 -65.32
CA SER A 186 -13.29 -18.69 -66.77
C SER A 186 -12.30 -17.74 -67.46
#